data_AF-A0A1E3WC77-F1
#
_entry.id   AF-A0A1E3WC77-F1
#
_cell.length_a   1.000
_cell.length_b   1.000
_cell.length_c   1.000
_cell.angle_alpha   90.00
_cell.angle_beta   90.00
_cell.angle_gamma   90.00
#
_symmetry.space_group_name_H-M   'P 1'
#
loop_
_entity.id
_entity.type
_entity.pdbx_description
1 polymer ?
#
loop_
_entity_poly.entity_id
_entity_poly.type
_entity_poly.pdbx_seq_one_letter_code
_entity_poly.pdbx_strand_id
1 'polypeptide(L)'
;MIVGTLTGYGGRAYAACVNSGGSTYTCSDINGTQQNITVNNATVSTEAGFSVITPDPYGVNIDAYGDLSFTDANNSTLDAATAALRMNVKGDDGGTPGSITINTDGTLTGSEYGIAAYNAGTGAISITADGNVSATGLSSSGIMALNYGSNIIVATGTGTVQGNDSGISASNKGTGYTTVTVMGYVYGYPTGISAKNYADTTDLTVTTESGSKVRGDTAIYAANAGSGDLRIIAAGELIGSTGTGTIDARLTGTGNGYITTNGAVSGGRGIYTKSGASSGAWTIEANGDVTGTSTQGIFIDANAGASVTTAYGASVYGGIDGIAGGTQSGALSITAHGDVTGNTGGGIDVSIASATYGTNLSVTTGAGTTVSGGDTGILATNNGTGATTVTANGDITSGGNGILTQNYGTDSTVTIGAGSTVTAADAGIFSQNSGSGVQRIEVHGAVNSTSANGINAFNINGTELDIVTGAGSNV
;
A
#
# COMPACT_ATOMS: atom_id res chain seq x y z
N MET A 1 65.39 -27.39 39.72
CA MET A 1 64.66 -28.14 38.69
C MET A 1 63.19 -28.16 39.10
N ILE A 2 62.26 -28.16 38.13
CA ILE A 2 60.82 -27.83 38.20
C ILE A 2 60.59 -26.35 37.86
N VAL A 3 60.71 -25.97 36.58
CA VAL A 3 59.77 -26.14 35.44
C VAL A 3 58.61 -25.15 35.55
N GLY A 4 58.74 -24.06 34.79
CA GLY A 4 57.65 -23.11 34.55
C GLY A 4 56.62 -23.69 33.60
N THR A 5 55.35 -23.41 33.89
CA THR A 5 54.24 -23.64 32.97
C THR A 5 53.89 -22.33 32.28
N LEU A 6 54.48 -22.14 31.10
CA LEU A 6 53.89 -21.33 30.02
C LEU A 6 52.57 -22.01 29.62
N THR A 7 51.43 -21.46 30.01
CA THR A 7 50.19 -21.71 29.26
C THR A 7 50.12 -20.67 28.16
N GLY A 8 50.43 -21.13 26.96
CA GLY A 8 50.44 -20.31 25.76
C GLY A 8 49.09 -19.65 25.52
N TYR A 9 49.16 -18.36 25.24
CA TYR A 9 48.20 -17.70 24.37
C TYR A 9 48.26 -18.41 23.01
N GLY A 10 47.38 -19.39 22.81
CA GLY A 10 47.09 -19.91 21.48
C GLY A 10 46.50 -18.76 20.68
N GLY A 11 47.31 -18.19 19.78
CA GLY A 11 46.83 -17.26 18.78
C GLY A 11 45.75 -17.98 17.99
N ARG A 12 44.48 -17.62 18.23
CA ARG A 12 43.39 -18.01 17.35
C ARG A 12 43.73 -17.40 16.01
N ALA A 13 44.06 -18.22 15.02
CA ALA A 13 44.01 -17.78 13.64
C ALA A 13 42.59 -17.26 13.42
N TYR A 14 42.44 -15.96 13.14
CA TYR A 14 41.16 -15.36 12.82
C TYR A 14 40.61 -16.09 11.59
N ALA A 15 39.60 -16.95 11.76
CA ALA A 15 38.90 -17.52 10.62
C ALA A 15 37.94 -16.46 10.09
N ALA A 16 38.40 -15.82 9.01
CA ALA A 16 37.64 -14.91 8.18
C ALA A 16 36.76 -15.71 7.21
N CYS A 17 35.96 -15.02 6.40
CA CYS A 17 35.41 -15.63 5.19
C CYS A 17 36.56 -16.11 4.28
N VAL A 18 36.80 -17.42 4.24
CA VAL A 18 37.91 -18.03 3.48
C VAL A 18 37.41 -18.51 2.13
N ASN A 19 38.22 -18.30 1.08
CA ASN A 19 37.94 -18.86 -0.24
C ASN A 19 38.07 -20.39 -0.20
N SER A 20 36.97 -21.11 -0.46
CA SER A 20 36.89 -22.56 -0.49
C SER A 20 37.06 -23.15 -1.90
N GLY A 21 37.18 -22.31 -2.93
CA GLY A 21 37.46 -22.69 -4.31
C GLY A 21 36.82 -21.73 -5.31
N GLY A 22 37.60 -21.26 -6.29
CA GLY A 22 37.11 -20.37 -7.34
C GLY A 22 36.61 -19.04 -6.76
N SER A 23 35.33 -18.73 -6.95
CA SER A 23 34.64 -17.57 -6.37
C SER A 23 33.82 -17.92 -5.11
N THR A 24 34.01 -19.11 -4.53
CA THR A 24 33.25 -19.57 -3.37
C THR A 24 33.95 -19.21 -2.06
N TYR A 25 33.19 -18.72 -1.09
CA TYR A 25 33.65 -18.35 0.25
C TYR A 25 32.81 -19.01 1.33
N THR A 26 33.47 -19.44 2.39
CA THR A 26 32.84 -20.00 3.60
C THR A 26 33.28 -19.17 4.80
N CYS A 27 32.31 -18.59 5.50
CA CYS A 27 32.49 -17.74 6.67
C CYS A 27 32.19 -18.54 7.94
N SER A 28 33.13 -18.58 8.87
CA SER A 28 33.01 -19.35 10.11
C SER A 28 33.57 -18.56 11.29
N ASP A 29 33.35 -19.09 12.50
CA ASP A 29 33.82 -18.53 13.76
C ASP A 29 33.36 -17.09 14.07
N ILE A 30 33.73 -16.62 15.25
CA ILE A 30 33.42 -15.27 15.74
C ILE A 30 34.49 -14.30 15.25
N ASN A 31 34.06 -13.24 14.56
CA ASN A 31 34.92 -12.24 13.96
C ASN A 31 34.71 -10.85 14.60
N GLY A 32 35.82 -10.20 14.96
CA GLY A 32 35.83 -8.83 15.50
C GLY A 32 36.13 -7.75 14.45
N THR A 33 36.27 -8.14 13.18
CA THR A 33 36.66 -7.27 12.06
C THR A 33 35.77 -7.51 10.86
N GLN A 34 35.60 -6.49 10.02
CA GLN A 34 34.86 -6.57 8.77
C GLN A 34 35.38 -7.66 7.84
N GLN A 35 34.47 -8.39 7.21
CA GLN A 35 34.77 -9.39 6.18
C GLN A 35 34.62 -8.75 4.79
N ASN A 36 35.69 -8.75 4.00
CA ASN A 36 35.73 -8.12 2.68
C ASN A 36 35.94 -9.16 1.57
N ILE A 37 35.00 -9.22 0.63
CA ILE A 37 35.02 -10.13 -0.51
C ILE A 37 34.86 -9.30 -1.78
N THR A 38 35.84 -9.37 -2.68
CA THR A 38 35.91 -8.53 -3.90
C THR A 38 36.05 -9.33 -5.19
N VAL A 39 35.88 -10.66 -5.10
CA VAL A 39 35.97 -11.57 -6.25
C VAL A 39 34.65 -11.54 -7.03
N ASN A 40 34.73 -11.50 -8.36
CA ASN A 40 33.55 -11.56 -9.23
C ASN A 40 32.80 -12.89 -9.09
N ASN A 41 31.49 -12.85 -9.26
CA ASN A 41 30.61 -14.00 -9.14
C ASN A 41 30.73 -14.71 -7.77
N ALA A 42 30.92 -13.93 -6.70
CA ALA A 42 31.15 -14.48 -5.36
C ALA A 42 29.94 -15.25 -4.84
N THR A 43 30.17 -16.48 -4.39
CA THR A 43 29.17 -17.29 -3.67
C THR A 43 29.61 -17.45 -2.22
N VAL A 44 28.88 -16.84 -1.29
CA VAL A 44 29.26 -16.77 0.13
C VAL A 44 28.27 -17.55 0.98
N SER A 45 28.77 -18.40 1.85
CA SER A 45 27.98 -19.20 2.80
C SER A 45 28.54 -19.10 4.21
N THR A 46 27.69 -19.26 5.23
CA THR A 46 28.11 -19.28 6.64
C THR A 46 28.13 -20.70 7.22
N GLU A 47 28.95 -20.92 8.24
CA GLU A 47 28.93 -22.10 9.11
C GLU A 47 28.29 -21.79 10.47
N ALA A 48 27.87 -22.83 11.17
CA ALA A 48 27.35 -22.71 12.53
C ALA A 48 28.34 -21.99 13.46
N GLY A 49 27.84 -20.99 14.19
CA GLY A 49 28.65 -20.19 15.10
C GLY A 49 29.36 -18.99 14.45
N PHE A 50 29.17 -18.76 13.15
CA PHE A 50 29.65 -17.55 12.49
C PHE A 50 28.99 -16.30 13.10
N SER A 51 29.80 -15.28 13.38
CA SER A 51 29.31 -13.93 13.68
C SER A 51 30.35 -12.88 13.32
N VAL A 52 29.90 -11.66 13.06
CA VAL A 52 30.76 -10.49 12.92
C VAL A 52 30.21 -9.39 13.82
N ILE A 53 30.97 -8.99 14.84
CA ILE A 53 30.64 -7.84 15.69
C ILE A 53 31.83 -6.90 15.61
N THR A 54 31.69 -5.80 14.88
CA THR A 54 32.81 -4.94 14.52
C THR A 54 32.46 -3.46 14.62
N PRO A 55 33.40 -2.59 15.03
CA PRO A 55 33.27 -1.14 14.88
C PRO A 55 33.52 -0.67 13.44
N ASP A 56 33.94 -1.56 12.54
CA ASP A 56 34.15 -1.25 11.13
C ASP A 56 32.81 -0.93 10.43
N PRO A 57 32.82 -0.22 9.28
CA PRO A 57 31.61 0.15 8.57
C PRO A 57 30.70 -1.03 8.23
N TYR A 58 31.25 -2.18 7.86
CA TYR A 58 30.46 -3.33 7.41
C TYR A 58 30.76 -4.60 8.19
N GLY A 59 29.76 -5.44 8.42
CA GLY A 59 29.96 -6.79 8.96
C GLY A 59 30.53 -7.69 7.89
N VAL A 60 29.72 -7.95 6.85
CA VAL A 60 30.13 -8.60 5.61
C VAL A 60 29.93 -7.63 4.44
N ASN A 61 30.98 -7.39 3.66
CA ASN A 61 30.96 -6.53 2.47
C ASN A 61 31.40 -7.33 1.24
N ILE A 62 30.48 -7.53 0.29
CA ILE A 62 30.72 -8.17 -0.99
C ILE A 62 30.63 -7.10 -2.09
N ASP A 63 31.75 -6.77 -2.73
CA ASP A 63 31.86 -5.65 -3.68
C ASP A 63 32.59 -6.07 -4.96
N ALA A 64 31.83 -6.49 -5.98
CA ALA A 64 32.37 -7.12 -7.19
C ALA A 64 31.45 -6.97 -8.41
N TYR A 65 31.79 -7.64 -9.52
CA TYR A 65 30.96 -7.74 -10.72
C TYR A 65 30.29 -9.13 -10.82
N GLY A 66 29.26 -9.23 -11.66
CA GLY A 66 28.56 -10.48 -11.94
C GLY A 66 27.63 -10.92 -10.80
N ASP A 67 27.40 -12.23 -10.69
CA ASP A 67 26.38 -12.78 -9.79
C ASP A 67 26.89 -12.98 -8.36
N LEU A 68 26.41 -12.17 -7.41
CA LEU A 68 26.84 -12.22 -6.02
C LEU A 68 25.75 -12.88 -5.16
N SER A 69 26.14 -13.84 -4.32
CA SER A 69 25.24 -14.47 -3.37
C SER A 69 25.79 -14.55 -1.95
N PHE A 70 24.89 -14.41 -0.96
CA PHE A 70 25.15 -14.62 0.45
C PHE A 70 24.04 -15.51 1.03
N THR A 71 24.42 -16.67 1.58
CA THR A 71 23.51 -17.62 2.22
C THR A 71 23.91 -17.87 3.67
N ASP A 72 22.99 -17.59 4.59
CA ASP A 72 23.12 -17.83 6.01
C ASP A 72 21.89 -18.56 6.53
N ALA A 73 22.10 -19.76 7.05
CA ALA A 73 21.08 -20.63 7.63
C ALA A 73 21.48 -21.07 9.04
N ASN A 74 22.25 -20.22 9.72
CA ASN A 74 22.92 -20.53 10.97
C ASN A 74 22.62 -19.48 12.07
N ASN A 75 21.61 -18.64 11.85
CA ASN A 75 21.23 -17.53 12.71
C ASN A 75 22.43 -16.64 13.08
N SER A 76 23.30 -16.35 12.09
CA SER A 76 24.53 -15.60 12.33
C SER A 76 24.20 -14.19 12.82
N THR A 77 25.02 -13.66 13.74
CA THR A 77 24.87 -12.26 14.19
C THR A 77 25.87 -11.39 13.43
N LEU A 78 25.37 -10.40 12.70
CA LEU A 78 26.16 -9.34 12.07
C LEU A 78 25.81 -8.00 12.72
N ASP A 79 26.78 -7.34 13.33
CA ASP A 79 26.65 -6.03 13.96
C ASP A 79 27.83 -5.15 13.53
N ALA A 80 27.53 -4.04 12.87
CA ALA A 80 28.53 -3.17 12.25
C ALA A 80 28.14 -1.69 12.27
N ALA A 81 29.13 -0.81 12.11
CA ALA A 81 28.92 0.63 12.29
C ALA A 81 28.06 1.28 11.20
N THR A 82 27.96 0.73 9.99
CA THR A 82 27.14 1.29 8.89
C THR A 82 26.13 0.27 8.37
N ALA A 83 26.59 -0.87 7.84
CA ALA A 83 25.70 -1.93 7.36
C ALA A 83 26.12 -3.32 7.85
N ALA A 84 25.18 -4.10 8.38
CA ALA A 84 25.49 -5.46 8.82
C ALA A 84 25.94 -6.34 7.63
N LEU A 85 25.17 -6.29 6.54
CA LEU A 85 25.49 -6.91 5.26
C LEU A 85 25.38 -5.88 4.14
N ARG A 86 26.47 -5.69 3.39
CA ARG A 86 26.51 -4.87 2.18
C ARG A 86 26.88 -5.73 0.98
N MET A 87 26.02 -5.73 -0.04
CA MET A 87 26.28 -6.31 -1.35
C MET A 87 26.19 -5.24 -2.43
N ASN A 88 27.28 -5.05 -3.15
CA ASN A 88 27.42 -4.03 -4.19
C ASN A 88 27.92 -4.67 -5.49
N VAL A 89 27.02 -4.82 -6.46
CA VAL A 89 27.34 -5.26 -7.82
C VAL A 89 27.63 -4.03 -8.67
N LYS A 90 28.87 -3.94 -9.16
CA LYS A 90 29.36 -2.82 -9.98
C LYS A 90 28.91 -2.89 -11.45
N GLY A 91 28.43 -4.06 -11.89
CA GLY A 91 28.00 -4.34 -13.26
C GLY A 91 28.08 -5.83 -13.57
N ASP A 92 27.89 -6.17 -14.84
CA ASP A 92 28.03 -7.54 -15.35
C ASP A 92 29.50 -7.98 -15.39
N ASP A 93 29.75 -9.31 -15.31
CA ASP A 93 31.07 -9.91 -15.48
C ASP A 93 31.11 -10.72 -16.77
N GLY A 94 31.56 -10.09 -17.86
CA GLY A 94 31.54 -10.68 -19.18
C GLY A 94 30.12 -11.04 -19.62
N GLY A 95 29.82 -12.34 -19.74
CA GLY A 95 28.49 -12.84 -20.07
C GLY A 95 27.57 -13.09 -18.87
N THR A 96 28.08 -12.93 -17.64
CA THR A 96 27.32 -13.17 -16.42
C THR A 96 26.64 -11.87 -15.98
N PRO A 97 25.29 -11.83 -15.94
CA PRO A 97 24.57 -10.67 -15.44
C PRO A 97 24.97 -10.33 -14.00
N GLY A 98 25.05 -9.04 -13.69
CA GLY A 98 25.19 -8.58 -12.32
C GLY A 98 23.89 -8.78 -11.54
N SER A 99 23.92 -9.62 -10.51
CA SER A 99 22.76 -9.92 -9.65
C SER A 99 23.15 -10.08 -8.19
N ILE A 100 22.18 -9.92 -7.30
CA ILE A 100 22.33 -10.13 -5.86
C ILE A 100 21.30 -11.16 -5.39
N THR A 101 21.77 -12.17 -4.68
CA THR A 101 20.92 -13.10 -3.93
C THR A 101 21.34 -13.11 -2.47
N ILE A 102 20.42 -12.76 -1.57
CA ILE A 102 20.61 -12.81 -0.11
C ILE A 102 19.57 -13.75 0.46
N ASN A 103 20.01 -14.75 1.22
CA ASN A 103 19.14 -15.58 2.04
C ASN A 103 19.74 -15.65 3.45
N THR A 104 19.06 -15.11 4.46
CA THR A 104 19.59 -15.07 5.82
C THR A 104 18.50 -15.26 6.88
N ASP A 105 18.76 -16.11 7.86
CA ASP A 105 18.01 -16.25 9.10
C ASP A 105 18.70 -15.55 10.30
N GLY A 106 19.74 -14.77 10.00
CA GLY A 106 20.59 -14.10 10.96
C GLY A 106 19.95 -12.87 11.63
N THR A 107 20.63 -12.38 12.67
CA THR A 107 20.32 -11.07 13.26
C THR A 107 21.31 -10.04 12.73
N LEU A 108 20.82 -9.09 11.93
CA LEU A 108 21.61 -8.12 11.19
C LEU A 108 21.34 -6.72 11.71
N THR A 109 22.36 -6.07 12.29
CA THR A 109 22.27 -4.71 12.82
C THR A 109 23.32 -3.80 12.20
N GLY A 110 22.88 -2.65 11.69
CA GLY A 110 23.77 -1.55 11.30
C GLY A 110 23.25 -0.20 11.78
N SER A 111 24.02 0.88 11.60
CA SER A 111 23.49 2.22 11.85
C SER A 111 22.70 2.77 10.67
N GLU A 112 23.13 2.52 9.43
CA GLU A 112 22.45 3.01 8.24
C GLU A 112 21.58 1.92 7.60
N TYR A 113 22.07 0.68 7.59
CA TYR A 113 21.36 -0.46 7.02
C TYR A 113 21.52 -1.73 7.83
N GLY A 114 20.46 -2.53 7.98
CA GLY A 114 20.67 -3.93 8.35
C GLY A 114 21.20 -4.71 7.15
N ILE A 115 20.51 -4.58 6.01
CA ILE A 115 20.91 -5.12 4.70
C ILE A 115 20.94 -3.99 3.67
N ALA A 116 22.03 -3.87 2.93
CA ALA A 116 22.17 -2.95 1.80
C ALA A 116 22.56 -3.70 0.52
N ALA A 117 21.66 -3.74 -0.46
CA ALA A 117 21.84 -4.40 -1.75
C ALA A 117 21.75 -3.39 -2.90
N TYR A 118 22.84 -3.24 -3.64
CA TYR A 118 22.94 -2.32 -4.78
C TYR A 118 23.39 -3.07 -6.03
N ASN A 119 22.58 -3.05 -7.08
CA ASN A 119 22.90 -3.71 -8.34
C ASN A 119 22.93 -2.74 -9.52
N ALA A 120 24.12 -2.53 -10.08
CA ALA A 120 24.33 -1.77 -11.31
C ALA A 120 24.43 -2.65 -12.58
N GLY A 121 24.34 -3.98 -12.44
CA GLY A 121 24.28 -4.91 -13.57
C GLY A 121 22.88 -5.11 -14.13
N THR A 122 22.75 -6.04 -15.07
CA THR A 122 21.50 -6.33 -15.80
C THR A 122 20.59 -7.34 -15.10
N GLY A 123 21.09 -8.04 -14.07
CA GLY A 123 20.36 -9.05 -13.31
C GLY A 123 19.42 -8.48 -12.23
N ALA A 124 18.94 -9.36 -11.35
CA ALA A 124 17.94 -9.04 -10.33
C ALA A 124 18.58 -8.88 -8.94
N ILE A 125 17.83 -8.29 -8.02
CA ILE A 125 18.04 -8.40 -6.58
C ILE A 125 16.98 -9.33 -5.99
N SER A 126 17.40 -10.35 -5.24
CA SER A 126 16.54 -11.20 -4.43
C SER A 126 17.05 -11.20 -2.98
N ILE A 127 16.18 -10.87 -2.03
CA ILE A 127 16.48 -10.82 -0.59
C ILE A 127 15.42 -11.63 0.13
N THR A 128 15.84 -12.64 0.88
CA THR A 128 15.03 -13.36 1.87
C THR A 128 15.67 -13.16 3.23
N ALA A 129 14.96 -12.49 4.14
CA ALA A 129 15.41 -12.18 5.49
C ALA A 129 14.42 -12.78 6.51
N ASP A 130 14.74 -13.97 7.00
CA ASP A 130 13.91 -14.70 7.97
C ASP A 130 14.18 -14.29 9.42
N GLY A 131 15.38 -13.75 9.68
CA GLY A 131 15.77 -13.24 10.99
C GLY A 131 15.45 -11.75 11.21
N ASN A 132 16.01 -11.18 12.27
CA ASN A 132 15.80 -9.78 12.61
C ASN A 132 16.79 -8.88 11.85
N VAL A 133 16.28 -7.81 11.24
CA VAL A 133 17.09 -6.84 10.49
C VAL A 133 16.83 -5.45 11.04
N SER A 134 17.84 -4.77 11.56
CA SER A 134 17.68 -3.48 12.23
C SER A 134 18.69 -2.45 11.75
N ALA A 135 18.21 -1.22 11.56
CA ALA A 135 19.03 -0.05 11.33
C ALA A 135 18.73 1.02 12.40
N THR A 136 19.78 1.50 13.07
CA THR A 136 19.66 2.25 14.34
C THR A 136 19.90 3.76 14.24
N GLY A 137 20.51 4.22 13.15
CA GLY A 137 20.78 5.64 12.85
C GLY A 137 19.52 6.37 12.39
N LEU A 138 19.55 7.70 12.33
CA LEU A 138 18.33 8.54 12.13
C LEU A 138 17.75 8.54 10.71
N SER A 139 18.55 8.26 9.69
CA SER A 139 18.11 8.22 8.28
C SER A 139 18.48 6.87 7.68
N SER A 140 17.87 5.82 8.23
CA SER A 140 18.34 4.45 8.07
C SER A 140 17.23 3.54 7.57
N SER A 141 17.59 2.51 6.81
CA SER A 141 16.64 1.51 6.32
C SER A 141 16.99 0.13 6.84
N GLY A 142 16.02 -0.61 7.38
CA GLY A 142 16.26 -2.00 7.78
C GLY A 142 16.81 -2.81 6.60
N ILE A 143 16.07 -2.80 5.49
CA ILE A 143 16.48 -3.36 4.21
C ILE A 143 16.46 -2.27 3.13
N MET A 144 17.56 -2.10 2.41
CA MET A 144 17.66 -1.25 1.23
C MET A 144 18.02 -2.10 -0.01
N ALA A 145 17.17 -2.05 -1.04
CA ALA A 145 17.37 -2.69 -2.33
C ALA A 145 17.26 -1.65 -3.46
N LEU A 146 18.35 -1.44 -4.20
CA LEU A 146 18.40 -0.55 -5.36
C LEU A 146 18.91 -1.30 -6.58
N ASN A 147 18.02 -1.51 -7.56
CA ASN A 147 18.33 -2.27 -8.77
C ASN A 147 18.28 -1.38 -10.01
N TYR A 148 19.29 -1.47 -10.86
CA TYR A 148 19.29 -0.88 -12.21
C TYR A 148 19.11 -1.93 -13.32
N GLY A 149 19.02 -3.23 -12.96
CA GLY A 149 18.92 -4.35 -13.89
C GLY A 149 17.49 -4.77 -14.21
N SER A 150 17.08 -5.95 -13.75
CA SER A 150 15.73 -6.51 -13.96
C SER A 150 14.84 -6.35 -12.73
N ASN A 151 14.70 -7.39 -11.90
CA ASN A 151 13.67 -7.44 -10.84
C ASN A 151 14.22 -7.05 -9.46
N ILE A 152 13.33 -6.63 -8.57
CA ILE A 152 13.56 -6.66 -7.12
C ILE A 152 12.55 -7.62 -6.48
N ILE A 153 13.05 -8.54 -5.66
CA ILE A 153 12.23 -9.44 -4.84
C ILE A 153 12.74 -9.33 -3.41
N VAL A 154 11.90 -8.88 -2.49
CA VAL A 154 12.17 -8.85 -1.04
C VAL A 154 11.12 -9.68 -0.32
N ALA A 155 11.55 -10.69 0.43
CA ALA A 155 10.70 -11.49 1.30
C ALA A 155 11.25 -11.43 2.72
N THR A 156 10.37 -11.26 3.71
CA THR A 156 10.74 -11.36 5.13
C THR A 156 9.99 -12.51 5.78
N GLY A 157 10.68 -13.24 6.65
CA GLY A 157 10.05 -14.19 7.55
C GLY A 157 9.29 -13.50 8.68
N THR A 158 9.06 -14.21 9.78
CA THR A 158 8.30 -13.71 10.95
C THR A 158 9.11 -12.77 11.85
N GLY A 159 10.39 -12.55 11.54
CA GLY A 159 11.27 -11.61 12.25
C GLY A 159 10.80 -10.15 12.15
N THR A 160 11.56 -9.26 12.80
CA THR A 160 11.34 -7.82 12.72
C THR A 160 12.34 -7.17 11.76
N VAL A 161 11.83 -6.38 10.83
CA VAL A 161 12.63 -5.45 10.02
C VAL A 161 12.38 -4.02 10.51
N GLN A 162 13.42 -3.33 10.93
CA GLN A 162 13.33 -1.99 11.49
C GLN A 162 14.34 -1.05 10.85
N GLY A 163 13.90 0.13 10.42
CA GLY A 163 14.75 1.28 10.15
C GLY A 163 14.11 2.56 10.68
N ASN A 164 14.88 3.63 10.81
CA ASN A 164 14.36 4.92 11.28
C ASN A 164 14.05 5.91 10.17
N ASP A 165 14.09 5.48 8.90
CA ASP A 165 13.48 6.19 7.77
C ASP A 165 12.50 5.26 7.04
N SER A 166 13.00 4.07 6.67
CA SER A 166 12.21 3.01 6.06
C SER A 166 12.44 1.67 6.74
N GLY A 167 11.40 0.87 6.97
CA GLY A 167 11.62 -0.54 7.35
C GLY A 167 12.23 -1.30 6.17
N ILE A 168 11.54 -1.24 5.03
CA ILE A 168 11.99 -1.78 3.75
C ILE A 168 11.95 -0.67 2.70
N SER A 169 13.05 -0.48 1.97
CA SER A 169 13.14 0.40 0.81
C SER A 169 13.57 -0.40 -0.42
N ALA A 170 12.67 -0.54 -1.39
CA ALA A 170 12.87 -1.26 -2.65
C ALA A 170 12.67 -0.30 -3.84
N SER A 171 13.73 -0.02 -4.59
CA SER A 171 13.71 0.93 -5.70
C SER A 171 14.26 0.29 -6.98
N ASN A 172 13.39 -0.04 -7.92
CA ASN A 172 13.75 -0.60 -9.21
C ASN A 172 13.79 0.47 -10.31
N LYS A 173 15.01 0.79 -10.75
CA LYS A 173 15.31 1.69 -11.88
C LYS A 173 15.62 0.93 -13.17
N GLY A 174 15.47 -0.40 -13.15
CA GLY A 174 15.69 -1.29 -14.26
C GLY A 174 14.46 -1.50 -15.13
N THR A 175 14.32 -2.70 -15.70
CA THR A 175 13.26 -3.06 -16.66
C THR A 175 12.23 -4.07 -16.14
N GLY A 176 12.50 -4.70 -15.00
CA GLY A 176 11.69 -5.78 -14.45
C GLY A 176 10.59 -5.32 -13.49
N TYR A 177 10.08 -6.26 -12.70
CA TYR A 177 9.06 -6.01 -11.69
C TYR A 177 9.67 -5.87 -10.27
N THR A 178 8.87 -5.36 -9.34
CA THR A 178 9.21 -5.33 -7.90
C THR A 178 8.18 -6.12 -7.11
N THR A 179 8.62 -6.99 -6.20
CA THR A 179 7.76 -7.68 -5.23
C THR A 179 8.32 -7.54 -3.83
N VAL A 180 7.46 -7.16 -2.89
CA VAL A 180 7.77 -7.15 -1.44
C VAL A 180 6.75 -7.99 -0.71
N THR A 181 7.19 -9.04 -0.02
CA THR A 181 6.33 -9.93 0.78
C THR A 181 6.77 -9.89 2.24
N VAL A 182 5.83 -9.62 3.14
CA VAL A 182 6.10 -9.46 4.57
C VAL A 182 5.28 -10.45 5.39
N MET A 183 5.95 -11.33 6.13
CA MET A 183 5.30 -12.26 7.07
C MET A 183 5.35 -11.80 8.53
N GLY A 184 6.30 -10.92 8.88
CA GLY A 184 6.58 -10.49 10.25
C GLY A 184 6.24 -9.02 10.52
N TYR A 185 7.10 -8.37 11.31
CA TYR A 185 6.93 -6.97 11.68
C TYR A 185 7.83 -6.07 10.83
N VAL A 186 7.29 -4.97 10.31
CA VAL A 186 8.07 -3.96 9.60
C VAL A 186 7.81 -2.59 10.20
N TYR A 187 8.87 -1.95 10.69
CA TYR A 187 8.83 -0.64 11.33
C TYR A 187 9.71 0.35 10.58
N GLY A 188 9.13 1.48 10.17
CA GLY A 188 9.90 2.59 9.63
C GLY A 188 9.24 3.94 9.90
N TYR A 189 10.06 4.99 10.02
CA TYR A 189 9.61 6.34 10.36
C TYR A 189 10.32 7.37 9.48
N PRO A 190 9.73 7.82 8.36
CA PRO A 190 8.29 7.92 8.17
C PRO A 190 7.62 6.71 7.49
N THR A 191 8.35 5.79 6.85
CA THR A 191 7.69 4.79 5.98
C THR A 191 7.92 3.35 6.43
N GLY A 192 6.89 2.53 6.61
CA GLY A 192 7.08 1.10 6.88
C GLY A 192 7.74 0.41 5.68
N ILE A 193 7.04 0.40 4.55
CA ILE A 193 7.49 -0.16 3.26
C ILE A 193 7.45 0.93 2.20
N SER A 194 8.59 1.21 1.56
CA SER A 194 8.74 2.11 0.43
C SER A 194 9.12 1.28 -0.80
N ALA A 195 8.17 1.02 -1.69
CA ALA A 195 8.40 0.28 -2.93
C ALA A 195 8.19 1.20 -4.15
N LYS A 196 9.19 1.27 -5.04
CA LYS A 196 9.22 2.20 -6.17
C LYS A 196 9.69 1.52 -7.45
N ASN A 197 8.90 1.67 -8.49
CA ASN A 197 9.20 1.27 -9.87
C ASN A 197 9.29 2.52 -10.74
N TYR A 198 10.36 2.63 -11.53
CA TYR A 198 10.58 3.75 -12.45
C TYR A 198 10.04 3.43 -13.87
N ALA A 199 10.12 4.40 -14.79
CA ALA A 199 9.38 4.38 -16.06
C ALA A 199 9.55 3.11 -16.92
N ASP A 200 10.72 2.49 -16.92
CA ASP A 200 11.02 1.34 -17.77
C ASP A 200 10.65 -0.03 -17.15
N THR A 201 10.15 -0.02 -15.90
CA THR A 201 9.74 -1.23 -15.17
C THR A 201 8.34 -1.72 -15.57
N THR A 202 7.93 -2.87 -15.03
CA THR A 202 6.59 -3.44 -15.22
C THR A 202 5.75 -3.34 -13.95
N ASP A 203 5.52 -4.47 -13.27
CA ASP A 203 4.59 -4.59 -12.16
C ASP A 203 5.25 -4.24 -10.82
N LEU A 204 4.47 -3.70 -9.90
CA LEU A 204 4.84 -3.55 -8.51
C LEU A 204 3.81 -4.23 -7.62
N THR A 205 4.25 -5.21 -6.84
CA THR A 205 3.39 -5.92 -5.87
C THR A 205 3.93 -5.77 -4.45
N VAL A 206 3.08 -5.38 -3.51
CA VAL A 206 3.35 -5.45 -2.07
C VAL A 206 2.31 -6.34 -1.41
N THR A 207 2.78 -7.38 -0.71
CA THR A 207 1.94 -8.31 0.03
C THR A 207 2.34 -8.31 1.50
N THR A 208 1.39 -8.06 2.39
CA THR A 208 1.55 -8.30 3.83
C THR A 208 0.68 -9.48 4.22
N GLU A 209 1.28 -10.53 4.76
CA GLU A 209 0.60 -11.77 5.10
C GLU A 209 -0.22 -11.63 6.39
N SER A 210 -1.14 -12.57 6.61
CA SER A 210 -1.88 -12.63 7.88
C SER A 210 -0.91 -12.77 9.06
N GLY A 211 -1.12 -11.99 10.11
CA GLY A 211 -0.25 -11.94 11.29
C GLY A 211 0.95 -11.00 11.17
N SER A 212 1.22 -10.46 9.97
CA SER A 212 2.19 -9.37 9.81
C SER A 212 1.65 -8.04 10.35
N LYS A 213 2.57 -7.14 10.70
CA LYS A 213 2.23 -5.78 11.10
C LYS A 213 3.24 -4.79 10.54
N VAL A 214 2.74 -3.79 9.83
CA VAL A 214 3.56 -2.74 9.21
C VAL A 214 3.17 -1.39 9.81
N ARG A 215 4.17 -0.63 10.27
CA ARG A 215 3.93 0.69 10.86
C ARG A 215 4.92 1.73 10.36
N GLY A 216 4.37 2.92 10.12
CA GLY A 216 5.08 4.17 9.90
C GLY A 216 4.12 5.36 9.95
N ASP A 217 4.57 6.53 9.55
CA ASP A 217 3.66 7.64 9.22
C ASP A 217 2.79 7.27 8.02
N THR A 218 3.41 6.60 7.05
CA THR A 218 2.80 5.82 5.97
C THR A 218 3.25 4.37 6.13
N ALA A 219 2.33 3.42 6.34
CA ALA A 219 2.71 2.02 6.49
C ALA A 219 3.23 1.45 5.16
N ILE A 220 2.52 1.72 4.06
CA ILE A 220 2.91 1.30 2.71
C ILE A 220 2.89 2.50 1.78
N TYR A 221 4.05 2.87 1.27
CA TYR A 221 4.21 3.75 0.13
C TYR A 221 4.59 2.89 -1.08
N ALA A 222 3.74 2.88 -2.10
CA ALA A 222 3.96 2.10 -3.32
C ALA A 222 3.76 2.96 -4.55
N ALA A 223 4.79 3.13 -5.38
CA ALA A 223 4.74 3.97 -6.57
C ALA A 223 5.19 3.20 -7.81
N ASN A 224 4.30 3.08 -8.80
CA ASN A 224 4.61 2.47 -10.09
C ASN A 224 4.54 3.50 -11.23
N ALA A 225 5.71 3.88 -11.75
CA ALA A 225 5.83 4.65 -12.98
C ALA A 225 5.96 3.77 -14.23
N GLY A 226 6.10 2.46 -14.05
CA GLY A 226 6.27 1.48 -15.11
C GLY A 226 5.01 1.16 -15.90
N SER A 227 5.15 0.30 -16.89
CA SER A 227 4.05 -0.06 -17.80
C SER A 227 3.03 -1.04 -17.20
N GLY A 228 3.41 -1.75 -16.13
CA GLY A 228 2.61 -2.79 -15.49
C GLY A 228 1.74 -2.30 -14.36
N ASP A 229 1.09 -3.24 -13.68
CA ASP A 229 0.11 -2.97 -12.63
C ASP A 229 0.77 -2.66 -11.28
N LEU A 230 0.07 -1.87 -10.47
CA LEU A 230 0.39 -1.68 -9.06
C LEU A 230 -0.61 -2.48 -8.20
N ARG A 231 -0.13 -3.44 -7.42
CA ARG A 231 -0.96 -4.30 -6.56
C ARG A 231 -0.50 -4.24 -5.11
N ILE A 232 -1.44 -4.00 -4.21
CA ILE A 232 -1.24 -4.08 -2.75
C ILE A 232 -2.25 -5.09 -2.20
N ILE A 233 -1.75 -6.13 -1.52
CA ILE A 233 -2.55 -7.12 -0.81
C ILE A 233 -2.16 -7.04 0.67
N ALA A 234 -3.02 -6.44 1.48
CA ALA A 234 -2.77 -6.22 2.89
C ALA A 234 -3.62 -7.16 3.76
N ALA A 235 -3.09 -8.35 4.08
CA ALA A 235 -3.73 -9.28 5.01
C ALA A 235 -3.30 -9.07 6.48
N GLY A 236 -2.18 -8.39 6.72
CA GLY A 236 -1.73 -7.97 8.03
C GLY A 236 -2.28 -6.62 8.49
N GLU A 237 -1.96 -6.22 9.72
CA GLU A 237 -2.34 -4.93 10.31
C GLU A 237 -1.42 -3.81 9.77
N LEU A 238 -2.00 -2.73 9.26
CA LEU A 238 -1.27 -1.55 8.79
C LEU A 238 -1.58 -0.33 9.66
N ILE A 239 -0.53 0.31 10.18
CA ILE A 239 -0.65 1.49 11.05
C ILE A 239 0.11 2.68 10.46
N GLY A 240 -0.64 3.71 10.06
CA GLY A 240 -0.18 5.04 9.71
C GLY A 240 -0.32 6.02 10.88
N SER A 241 0.33 7.17 10.80
CA SER A 241 0.24 8.22 11.84
C SER A 241 -0.16 9.60 11.29
N THR A 242 0.02 9.82 9.97
CA THR A 242 -0.18 11.14 9.33
C THR A 242 -1.34 11.16 8.33
N GLY A 243 -1.65 12.33 7.77
CA GLY A 243 -2.75 12.53 6.81
C GLY A 243 -2.46 12.18 5.34
N THR A 244 -1.24 11.67 5.01
CA THR A 244 -0.86 11.31 3.63
C THR A 244 -1.48 10.00 3.15
N GLY A 245 -1.80 9.09 4.07
CA GLY A 245 -2.35 7.76 3.79
C GLY A 245 -1.58 6.69 4.55
N THR A 246 -2.27 5.76 5.21
CA THR A 246 -1.64 4.55 5.77
C THR A 246 -1.15 3.66 4.63
N ILE A 247 -1.97 3.56 3.58
CA ILE A 247 -1.55 3.15 2.25
C ILE A 247 -1.53 4.41 1.35
N ASP A 248 -0.37 4.77 0.80
CA ASP A 248 -0.20 5.78 -0.26
C ASP A 248 0.25 5.06 -1.54
N ALA A 249 -0.69 4.87 -2.46
CA ALA A 249 -0.50 4.14 -3.70
C ALA A 249 -0.52 5.10 -4.90
N ARG A 250 0.59 5.18 -5.64
CA ARG A 250 0.78 6.12 -6.74
C ARG A 250 1.04 5.39 -8.04
N LEU A 251 0.14 5.57 -8.99
CA LEU A 251 0.24 4.99 -10.33
C LEU A 251 0.53 6.13 -11.31
N THR A 252 1.77 6.28 -11.75
CA THR A 252 2.13 7.31 -12.75
C THR A 252 2.45 6.72 -14.11
N GLY A 253 2.54 5.39 -14.19
CA GLY A 253 2.69 4.63 -15.42
C GLY A 253 1.35 4.28 -16.08
N THR A 254 1.33 3.25 -16.92
CA THR A 254 0.18 2.92 -17.80
C THR A 254 -0.67 1.74 -17.36
N GLY A 255 -0.21 0.95 -16.37
CA GLY A 255 -1.01 -0.17 -15.85
C GLY A 255 -2.19 0.29 -14.99
N ASN A 256 -2.83 -0.67 -14.33
CA ASN A 256 -3.94 -0.45 -13.40
C ASN A 256 -3.49 -0.52 -11.94
N GLY A 257 -4.31 -0.01 -11.05
CA GLY A 257 -4.08 -0.04 -9.61
C GLY A 257 -5.06 -0.95 -8.88
N TYR A 258 -4.55 -1.82 -8.01
CA TYR A 258 -5.32 -2.77 -7.22
C TYR A 258 -4.92 -2.67 -5.75
N ILE A 259 -5.90 -2.49 -4.87
CA ILE A 259 -5.70 -2.53 -3.41
C ILE A 259 -6.73 -3.46 -2.81
N THR A 260 -6.29 -4.52 -2.15
CA THR A 260 -7.14 -5.41 -1.36
C THR A 260 -6.66 -5.38 0.09
N THR A 261 -7.51 -4.96 1.02
CA THR A 261 -7.20 -4.94 2.46
C THR A 261 -8.06 -5.96 3.18
N ASN A 262 -7.46 -7.05 3.66
CA ASN A 262 -8.13 -8.05 4.51
C ASN A 262 -7.83 -7.81 6.00
N GLY A 263 -6.68 -7.22 6.32
CA GLY A 263 -6.33 -6.77 7.67
C GLY A 263 -6.79 -5.33 7.93
N ALA A 264 -6.74 -4.92 9.20
CA ALA A 264 -7.11 -3.57 9.59
C ALA A 264 -6.08 -2.53 9.10
N VAL A 265 -6.58 -1.41 8.57
CA VAL A 265 -5.79 -0.25 8.14
C VAL A 265 -6.19 0.95 8.97
N SER A 266 -5.26 1.55 9.70
CA SER A 266 -5.55 2.70 10.57
C SER A 266 -4.46 3.77 10.51
N GLY A 267 -4.84 5.02 10.28
CA GLY A 267 -3.94 6.17 10.38
C GLY A 267 -4.69 7.49 10.19
N GLY A 268 -3.98 8.60 9.95
CA GLY A 268 -4.63 9.91 9.74
C GLY A 268 -5.55 9.92 8.51
N ARG A 269 -5.13 9.23 7.45
CA ARG A 269 -5.94 8.81 6.31
C ARG A 269 -5.76 7.30 6.16
N GLY A 270 -6.82 6.55 5.84
CA GLY A 270 -6.72 5.10 5.66
C GLY A 270 -5.99 4.75 4.36
N ILE A 271 -6.70 4.88 3.24
CA ILE A 271 -6.19 4.58 1.89
C ILE A 271 -6.16 5.87 1.06
N TYR A 272 -5.04 6.11 0.39
CA TYR A 272 -4.91 7.14 -0.65
C TYR A 272 -4.45 6.50 -1.95
N THR A 273 -5.22 6.70 -3.01
CA THR A 273 -4.78 6.41 -4.37
C THR A 273 -4.54 7.71 -5.13
N LYS A 274 -3.48 7.73 -5.93
CA LYS A 274 -3.19 8.81 -6.86
C LYS A 274 -2.80 8.25 -8.21
N SER A 275 -3.32 8.83 -9.29
CA SER A 275 -2.89 8.44 -10.63
C SER A 275 -2.54 9.58 -11.58
N GLY A 276 -1.62 9.28 -12.51
CA GLY A 276 -1.21 10.18 -13.58
C GLY A 276 -2.17 10.14 -14.77
N ALA A 277 -1.98 11.07 -15.71
CA ALA A 277 -2.86 11.24 -16.87
C ALA A 277 -2.97 10.01 -17.80
N SER A 278 -1.94 9.16 -17.82
CA SER A 278 -1.86 7.99 -18.69
C SER A 278 -2.17 6.68 -17.95
N SER A 279 -2.55 6.76 -16.69
CA SER A 279 -2.71 5.60 -15.82
C SER A 279 -4.06 4.94 -15.98
N GLY A 280 -4.08 3.63 -15.79
CA GLY A 280 -5.27 2.80 -15.81
C GLY A 280 -6.14 2.99 -14.57
N ALA A 281 -7.19 2.18 -14.49
CA ALA A 281 -8.22 2.29 -13.48
C ALA A 281 -7.74 1.84 -12.09
N TRP A 282 -8.42 2.31 -11.05
CA TRP A 282 -8.26 1.79 -9.68
C TRP A 282 -9.37 0.81 -9.32
N THR A 283 -9.01 -0.28 -8.65
CA THR A 283 -9.95 -1.19 -7.99
C THR A 283 -9.51 -1.37 -6.54
N ILE A 284 -10.39 -0.97 -5.62
CA ILE A 284 -10.15 -1.03 -4.17
C ILE A 284 -11.18 -1.96 -3.53
N GLU A 285 -10.70 -2.95 -2.79
CA GLU A 285 -11.49 -3.91 -2.03
C GLU A 285 -11.12 -3.81 -0.55
N ALA A 286 -12.02 -3.22 0.24
CA ALA A 286 -11.86 -3.09 1.68
C ALA A 286 -12.62 -4.22 2.40
N ASN A 287 -11.93 -5.35 2.60
CA ASN A 287 -12.47 -6.54 3.28
C ASN A 287 -12.26 -6.51 4.80
N GLY A 288 -11.26 -5.77 5.28
CA GLY A 288 -11.05 -5.43 6.69
C GLY A 288 -11.35 -3.96 6.96
N ASP A 289 -11.34 -3.58 8.25
CA ASP A 289 -11.62 -2.20 8.68
C ASP A 289 -10.60 -1.20 8.14
N VAL A 290 -11.09 -0.05 7.65
CA VAL A 290 -10.27 1.07 7.17
C VAL A 290 -10.62 2.33 7.95
N THR A 291 -9.67 2.84 8.73
CA THR A 291 -9.84 4.01 9.60
C THR A 291 -8.88 5.13 9.21
N GLY A 292 -9.44 6.27 8.79
CA GLY A 292 -8.76 7.54 8.64
C GLY A 292 -9.16 8.52 9.73
N THR A 293 -8.41 8.62 10.82
CA THR A 293 -8.82 9.36 12.03
C THR A 293 -8.92 10.87 11.83
N SER A 294 -8.18 11.42 10.87
CA SER A 294 -8.03 12.88 10.69
C SER A 294 -8.64 13.37 9.39
N THR A 295 -8.65 12.55 8.34
CA THR A 295 -9.25 12.90 7.04
C THR A 295 -10.17 11.79 6.54
N GLN A 296 -9.84 11.14 5.43
CA GLN A 296 -10.70 10.15 4.79
C GLN A 296 -10.34 8.73 5.21
N GLY A 297 -11.35 7.87 5.32
CA GLY A 297 -11.12 6.42 5.36
C GLY A 297 -10.49 5.97 4.05
N ILE A 298 -11.14 6.26 2.92
CA ILE A 298 -10.63 5.99 1.58
C ILE A 298 -10.72 7.27 0.74
N PHE A 299 -9.62 7.68 0.11
CA PHE A 299 -9.61 8.80 -0.82
C PHE A 299 -9.05 8.43 -2.20
N ILE A 300 -9.83 8.74 -3.22
CA ILE A 300 -9.56 8.41 -4.61
C ILE A 300 -9.15 9.67 -5.37
N ASP A 301 -7.91 9.74 -5.84
CA ASP A 301 -7.42 10.76 -6.78
C ASP A 301 -7.07 10.08 -8.11
N ALA A 302 -8.12 9.68 -8.83
CA ALA A 302 -8.01 8.85 -10.02
C ALA A 302 -8.07 9.68 -11.32
N ASN A 303 -7.23 9.36 -12.30
CA ASN A 303 -7.35 9.94 -13.62
C ASN A 303 -8.31 9.13 -14.49
N ALA A 304 -8.13 7.81 -14.57
CA ALA A 304 -9.06 6.88 -15.18
C ALA A 304 -10.18 6.48 -14.22
N GLY A 305 -11.01 5.52 -14.63
CA GLY A 305 -12.12 5.02 -13.81
C GLY A 305 -11.66 4.43 -12.49
N ALA A 306 -12.56 4.33 -11.53
CA ALA A 306 -12.28 3.73 -10.24
C ALA A 306 -13.48 2.96 -9.69
N SER A 307 -13.20 1.90 -8.93
CA SER A 307 -14.19 1.19 -8.15
C SER A 307 -13.74 0.98 -6.70
N VAL A 308 -14.68 1.10 -5.77
CA VAL A 308 -14.49 0.74 -4.36
C VAL A 308 -15.58 -0.24 -3.96
N THR A 309 -15.19 -1.36 -3.35
CA THR A 309 -16.10 -2.31 -2.72
C THR A 309 -15.70 -2.52 -1.27
N THR A 310 -16.63 -2.37 -0.33
CA THR A 310 -16.43 -2.75 1.08
C THR A 310 -17.14 -4.08 1.35
N ALA A 311 -16.54 -4.97 2.14
CA ALA A 311 -17.13 -6.26 2.48
C ALA A 311 -18.15 -6.18 3.62
N TYR A 312 -19.04 -7.16 3.70
CA TYR A 312 -19.95 -7.31 4.85
C TYR A 312 -19.16 -7.45 6.15
N GLY A 313 -19.54 -6.66 7.16
CA GLY A 313 -18.89 -6.67 8.48
C GLY A 313 -17.58 -5.89 8.55
N ALA A 314 -17.06 -5.36 7.44
CA ALA A 314 -16.01 -4.35 7.46
C ALA A 314 -16.61 -2.97 7.73
N SER A 315 -15.79 -2.05 8.22
CA SER A 315 -16.15 -0.64 8.39
C SER A 315 -15.13 0.28 7.72
N VAL A 316 -15.62 1.38 7.15
CA VAL A 316 -14.80 2.49 6.67
C VAL A 316 -15.14 3.73 7.47
N TYR A 317 -14.17 4.24 8.24
CA TYR A 317 -14.32 5.45 9.02
C TYR A 317 -13.37 6.54 8.52
N GLY A 318 -13.90 7.75 8.33
CA GLY A 318 -13.13 8.96 8.11
C GLY A 318 -13.47 10.05 9.11
N GLY A 319 -12.44 10.73 9.63
CA GLY A 319 -12.58 11.93 10.45
C GLY A 319 -13.28 13.08 9.72
N ILE A 320 -13.17 13.12 8.39
CA ILE A 320 -13.94 13.99 7.50
C ILE A 320 -14.95 13.13 6.72
N ASP A 321 -14.50 12.40 5.70
CA ASP A 321 -15.38 11.58 4.85
C ASP A 321 -15.04 10.09 4.95
N GLY A 322 -16.04 9.21 4.96
CA GLY A 322 -15.79 7.77 4.98
C GLY A 322 -15.06 7.33 3.71
N ILE A 323 -15.75 7.49 2.57
CA ILE A 323 -15.20 7.28 1.23
C ILE A 323 -15.35 8.58 0.46
N ALA A 324 -14.26 9.11 -0.09
CA ALA A 324 -14.34 10.30 -0.93
C ALA A 324 -13.36 10.33 -2.11
N GLY A 325 -13.53 11.34 -2.96
CA GLY A 325 -12.66 11.61 -4.09
C GLY A 325 -13.35 11.39 -5.43
N GLY A 326 -12.58 11.11 -6.47
CA GLY A 326 -13.16 11.11 -7.81
C GLY A 326 -12.25 10.65 -8.93
N THR A 327 -12.82 10.73 -10.13
CA THR A 327 -12.13 10.41 -11.38
C THR A 327 -12.13 11.61 -12.35
N GLN A 328 -11.07 11.72 -13.14
CA GLN A 328 -11.01 12.67 -14.27
C GLN A 328 -11.56 12.07 -15.57
N SER A 329 -11.72 10.76 -15.67
CA SER A 329 -12.24 10.06 -16.82
C SER A 329 -12.78 8.68 -16.42
N GLY A 330 -13.50 8.05 -17.34
CA GLY A 330 -14.11 6.74 -17.08
C GLY A 330 -15.24 6.80 -16.05
N ALA A 331 -15.65 5.61 -15.60
CA ALA A 331 -16.72 5.45 -14.62
C ALA A 331 -16.18 5.45 -13.19
N LEU A 332 -17.02 5.83 -12.24
CA LEU A 332 -16.78 5.71 -10.80
C LEU A 332 -17.89 4.88 -10.17
N SER A 333 -17.54 3.79 -9.48
CA SER A 333 -18.50 2.95 -8.78
C SER A 333 -18.11 2.69 -7.32
N ILE A 334 -19.06 2.90 -6.41
CA ILE A 334 -18.92 2.58 -5.00
C ILE A 334 -19.98 1.54 -4.62
N THR A 335 -19.55 0.41 -4.08
CA THR A 335 -20.43 -0.62 -3.52
C THR A 335 -20.09 -0.82 -2.05
N ALA A 336 -20.93 -0.30 -1.15
CA ALA A 336 -20.72 -0.42 0.28
C ALA A 336 -21.56 -1.56 0.86
N HIS A 337 -20.95 -2.70 1.20
CA HIS A 337 -21.62 -3.75 2.00
C HIS A 337 -21.34 -3.62 3.50
N GLY A 338 -20.20 -3.04 3.85
CA GLY A 338 -19.83 -2.66 5.21
C GLY A 338 -20.19 -1.22 5.54
N ASP A 339 -20.27 -0.89 6.82
CA ASP A 339 -20.65 0.44 7.30
C ASP A 339 -19.65 1.51 6.85
N VAL A 340 -20.14 2.69 6.49
CA VAL A 340 -19.31 3.81 6.05
C VAL A 340 -19.66 5.05 6.86
N THR A 341 -18.68 5.62 7.56
CA THR A 341 -18.88 6.80 8.41
C THR A 341 -17.91 7.92 8.01
N GLY A 342 -18.46 9.07 7.64
CA GLY A 342 -17.75 10.35 7.63
C GLY A 342 -18.19 11.17 8.82
N ASN A 343 -17.26 11.52 9.71
CA ASN A 343 -17.60 12.14 10.99
C ASN A 343 -18.05 13.60 10.85
N THR A 344 -17.37 14.42 10.04
CA THR A 344 -17.76 15.83 9.82
C THR A 344 -18.22 16.13 8.40
N GLY A 345 -17.88 15.28 7.43
CA GLY A 345 -18.20 15.44 6.02
C GLY A 345 -19.19 14.38 5.52
N GLY A 346 -18.93 13.85 4.33
CA GLY A 346 -19.76 12.87 3.67
C GLY A 346 -19.57 11.45 4.22
N GLY A 347 -20.64 10.68 4.39
CA GLY A 347 -20.47 9.22 4.51
C GLY A 347 -19.77 8.70 3.25
N ILE A 348 -20.35 9.02 2.10
CA ILE A 348 -19.74 8.85 0.78
C ILE A 348 -19.81 10.18 0.04
N ASP A 349 -18.67 10.75 -0.38
CA ASP A 349 -18.58 11.99 -1.17
C ASP A 349 -17.73 11.77 -2.44
N VAL A 350 -18.39 11.49 -3.55
CA VAL A 350 -17.71 11.10 -4.78
C VAL A 350 -18.09 11.95 -5.98
N SER A 351 -17.11 12.20 -6.84
CA SER A 351 -17.33 13.00 -8.04
C SER A 351 -16.60 12.51 -9.29
N ILE A 352 -17.19 12.78 -10.44
CA ILE A 352 -16.53 12.71 -11.75
C ILE A 352 -16.36 14.15 -12.22
N ALA A 353 -15.11 14.59 -12.39
CA ALA A 353 -14.81 16.01 -12.61
C ALA A 353 -14.90 16.43 -14.09
N SER A 354 -14.59 15.54 -15.03
CA SER A 354 -14.51 15.89 -16.45
C SER A 354 -15.84 15.73 -17.17
N ALA A 355 -16.31 16.82 -17.78
CA ALA A 355 -17.49 16.82 -18.64
C ALA A 355 -17.30 16.07 -19.97
N THR A 356 -16.06 15.79 -20.36
CA THR A 356 -15.76 15.17 -21.66
C THR A 356 -15.44 13.69 -21.54
N TYR A 357 -14.68 13.32 -20.51
CA TYR A 357 -14.09 11.98 -20.41
C TYR A 357 -14.70 11.14 -19.30
N GLY A 358 -15.42 11.76 -18.37
CA GLY A 358 -16.20 11.07 -17.35
C GLY A 358 -17.42 10.38 -17.95
N THR A 359 -17.81 9.23 -17.40
CA THR A 359 -18.99 8.49 -17.83
C THR A 359 -19.99 8.30 -16.70
N ASN A 360 -20.16 7.08 -16.19
CA ASN A 360 -21.19 6.74 -15.22
C ASN A 360 -20.66 6.88 -13.80
N LEU A 361 -21.47 7.47 -12.90
CA LEU A 361 -21.25 7.46 -11.46
C LEU A 361 -22.31 6.58 -10.80
N SER A 362 -21.89 5.57 -10.05
CA SER A 362 -22.81 4.72 -9.30
C SER A 362 -22.41 4.58 -7.83
N VAL A 363 -23.40 4.66 -6.93
CA VAL A 363 -23.24 4.34 -5.50
C VAL A 363 -24.33 3.35 -5.12
N THR A 364 -23.94 2.20 -4.58
CA THR A 364 -24.88 1.18 -4.08
C THR A 364 -24.53 0.82 -2.64
N THR A 365 -25.49 0.92 -1.72
CA THR A 365 -25.34 0.40 -0.36
C THR A 365 -26.05 -0.95 -0.24
N GLY A 366 -25.46 -1.87 0.52
CA GLY A 366 -26.00 -3.21 0.78
C GLY A 366 -27.09 -3.20 1.86
N ALA A 367 -27.90 -4.25 1.89
CA ALA A 367 -28.86 -4.44 2.97
C ALA A 367 -28.14 -4.63 4.31
N GLY A 368 -28.60 -3.94 5.36
CA GLY A 368 -27.99 -3.97 6.69
C GLY A 368 -26.72 -3.11 6.83
N THR A 369 -26.29 -2.41 5.78
CA THR A 369 -25.23 -1.39 5.84
C THR A 369 -25.79 -0.09 6.41
N THR A 370 -24.99 0.63 7.20
CA THR A 370 -25.25 2.01 7.58
C THR A 370 -24.24 2.95 6.93
N VAL A 371 -24.71 3.96 6.23
CA VAL A 371 -23.89 5.09 5.77
C VAL A 371 -24.22 6.32 6.61
N SER A 372 -23.25 6.81 7.38
CA SER A 372 -23.41 7.99 8.24
C SER A 372 -22.50 9.13 7.78
N GLY A 373 -23.08 10.30 7.54
CA GLY A 373 -22.34 11.53 7.26
C GLY A 373 -22.60 12.62 8.30
N GLY A 374 -21.56 13.28 8.76
CA GLY A 374 -21.70 14.48 9.59
C GLY A 374 -22.46 15.60 8.87
N ASP A 375 -22.22 15.75 7.57
CA ASP A 375 -22.92 16.71 6.71
C ASP A 375 -23.85 16.01 5.71
N THR A 376 -23.33 15.23 4.78
CA THR A 376 -24.14 14.53 3.77
C THR A 376 -24.01 13.01 3.91
N GLY A 377 -25.10 12.25 3.84
CA GLY A 377 -25.00 10.79 3.86
C GLY A 377 -24.27 10.28 2.62
N ILE A 378 -24.83 10.56 1.44
CA ILE A 378 -24.23 10.27 0.13
C ILE A 378 -24.28 11.53 -0.75
N LEU A 379 -23.11 12.03 -1.14
CA LEU A 379 -22.93 13.07 -2.17
C LEU A 379 -22.35 12.42 -3.44
N ALA A 380 -23.07 12.56 -4.55
CA ALA A 380 -22.65 12.03 -5.85
C ALA A 380 -22.78 13.11 -6.94
N THR A 381 -21.63 13.58 -7.45
CA THR A 381 -21.57 14.62 -8.49
C THR A 381 -20.96 14.08 -9.77
N ASN A 382 -21.77 13.95 -10.82
CA ASN A 382 -21.29 13.52 -12.13
C ASN A 382 -21.32 14.68 -13.13
N ASN A 383 -20.15 15.25 -13.41
CA ASN A 383 -20.02 16.22 -14.50
C ASN A 383 -19.92 15.55 -15.87
N GLY A 384 -19.65 14.24 -15.91
CA GLY A 384 -19.40 13.46 -17.11
C GLY A 384 -20.61 13.25 -18.00
N THR A 385 -20.41 12.46 -19.04
CA THR A 385 -21.39 12.22 -20.12
C THR A 385 -22.39 11.11 -19.83
N GLY A 386 -22.15 10.31 -18.79
CA GLY A 386 -22.95 9.13 -18.46
C GLY A 386 -24.02 9.38 -17.40
N ALA A 387 -24.62 8.30 -16.90
CA ALA A 387 -25.68 8.37 -15.91
C ALA A 387 -25.13 8.48 -14.48
N THR A 388 -25.94 9.05 -13.59
CA THR A 388 -25.74 8.97 -12.13
C THR A 388 -26.79 8.04 -11.52
N THR A 389 -26.35 7.06 -10.74
CA THR A 389 -27.25 6.13 -10.04
C THR A 389 -26.87 5.99 -8.58
N VAL A 390 -27.80 6.26 -7.67
CA VAL A 390 -27.66 5.98 -6.24
C VAL A 390 -28.72 4.98 -5.83
N THR A 391 -28.33 3.81 -5.33
CA THR A 391 -29.23 2.79 -4.80
C THR A 391 -28.91 2.55 -3.32
N ALA A 392 -29.81 2.96 -2.44
CA ALA A 392 -29.67 2.79 -1.00
C ALA A 392 -30.48 1.56 -0.55
N ASN A 393 -29.83 0.42 -0.34
CA ASN A 393 -30.48 -0.74 0.29
C ASN A 393 -30.17 -0.86 1.79
N GLY A 394 -29.21 -0.07 2.27
CA GLY A 394 -28.90 0.13 3.68
C GLY A 394 -29.44 1.45 4.22
N ASP A 395 -29.35 1.64 5.52
CA ASP A 395 -29.75 2.88 6.18
C ASP A 395 -28.74 4.00 5.89
N ILE A 396 -29.26 5.22 5.75
CA ILE A 396 -28.46 6.43 5.55
C ILE A 396 -28.84 7.43 6.63
N THR A 397 -27.85 7.96 7.34
CA THR A 397 -28.04 8.99 8.36
C THR A 397 -27.14 10.19 8.08
N SER A 398 -27.68 11.41 8.21
CA SER A 398 -26.90 12.63 7.98
C SER A 398 -27.27 13.80 8.88
N GLY A 399 -26.28 14.64 9.20
CA GLY A 399 -26.50 15.93 9.87
C GLY A 399 -26.97 17.06 8.95
N GLY A 400 -26.94 16.86 7.63
CA GLY A 400 -27.48 17.70 6.57
C GLY A 400 -28.34 16.87 5.62
N ASN A 401 -28.04 16.83 4.31
CA ASN A 401 -28.82 16.06 3.33
C ASN A 401 -28.53 14.55 3.39
N GLY A 402 -29.57 13.72 3.28
CA GLY A 402 -29.41 12.26 3.29
C GLY A 402 -28.68 11.78 2.04
N ILE A 403 -29.29 12.04 0.88
CA ILE A 403 -28.71 11.80 -0.44
C ILE A 403 -28.72 13.10 -1.23
N LEU A 404 -27.56 13.51 -1.73
CA LEU A 404 -27.41 14.62 -2.65
C LEU A 404 -26.83 14.12 -3.97
N THR A 405 -27.56 14.31 -5.07
CA THR A 405 -27.07 13.99 -6.43
C THR A 405 -27.06 15.23 -7.33
N GLN A 406 -25.96 15.40 -8.06
CA GLN A 406 -25.79 16.43 -9.09
C GLN A 406 -25.35 15.76 -10.39
N ASN A 407 -26.26 15.67 -11.35
CA ASN A 407 -26.01 15.00 -12.64
C ASN A 407 -25.98 16.02 -13.79
N TYR A 408 -24.91 16.02 -14.57
CA TYR A 408 -24.78 16.81 -15.81
C TYR A 408 -24.73 15.94 -17.07
N GLY A 409 -24.75 14.61 -16.93
CA GLY A 409 -24.67 13.67 -18.05
C GLY A 409 -26.02 13.29 -18.65
N THR A 410 -26.38 12.01 -18.60
CA THR A 410 -27.66 11.51 -19.12
C THR A 410 -28.70 11.42 -18.00
N ASP A 411 -28.94 10.22 -17.49
CA ASP A 411 -29.99 9.92 -16.53
C ASP A 411 -29.51 10.15 -15.09
N SER A 412 -30.43 10.54 -14.22
CA SER A 412 -30.20 10.59 -12.77
C SER A 412 -31.23 9.70 -12.09
N THR A 413 -30.78 8.66 -11.40
CA THR A 413 -31.66 7.72 -10.68
C THR A 413 -31.27 7.66 -9.21
N VAL A 414 -32.24 7.85 -8.32
CA VAL A 414 -32.09 7.60 -6.88
C VAL A 414 -33.15 6.58 -6.47
N THR A 415 -32.73 5.43 -5.94
CA THR A 415 -33.61 4.37 -5.47
C THR A 415 -33.36 4.11 -3.99
N ILE A 416 -34.42 4.15 -3.17
CA ILE A 416 -34.41 3.70 -1.77
C ILE A 416 -35.08 2.34 -1.70
N GLY A 417 -34.32 1.32 -1.32
CA GLY A 417 -34.77 -0.06 -1.21
C GLY A 417 -35.82 -0.26 -0.11
N ALA A 418 -36.61 -1.31 -0.24
CA ALA A 418 -37.54 -1.70 0.82
C ALA A 418 -36.79 -2.12 2.08
N GLY A 419 -37.24 -1.64 3.25
CA GLY A 419 -36.58 -1.91 4.53
C GLY A 419 -35.39 -1.00 4.85
N SER A 420 -35.04 -0.08 3.96
CA SER A 420 -34.01 0.94 4.16
C SER A 420 -34.63 2.26 4.64
N THR A 421 -33.90 3.00 5.46
CA THR A 421 -34.30 4.32 5.94
C THR A 421 -33.25 5.37 5.63
N VAL A 422 -33.66 6.47 4.99
CA VAL A 422 -32.87 7.70 4.92
C VAL A 422 -33.36 8.64 6.00
N THR A 423 -32.49 9.03 6.94
CA THR A 423 -32.78 10.02 7.97
C THR A 423 -31.81 11.18 7.86
N ALA A 424 -32.35 12.35 7.55
CA ALA A 424 -31.58 13.55 7.30
C ALA A 424 -32.06 14.71 8.17
N ALA A 425 -31.15 15.59 8.57
CA ALA A 425 -31.56 16.83 9.21
C ALA A 425 -32.29 17.72 8.20
N ASP A 426 -31.70 17.92 7.02
CA ASP A 426 -32.22 18.76 5.94
C ASP A 426 -33.06 17.94 4.96
N ALA A 427 -32.75 17.91 3.66
CA ALA A 427 -33.52 17.10 2.71
C ALA A 427 -33.15 15.63 2.82
N GLY A 428 -34.15 14.74 2.85
CA GLY A 428 -33.90 13.29 2.77
C GLY A 428 -33.20 12.95 1.45
N ILE A 429 -33.79 13.41 0.35
CA ILE A 429 -33.22 13.32 -1.00
C ILE A 429 -33.21 14.70 -1.63
N PHE A 430 -32.03 15.18 -2.00
CA PHE A 430 -31.82 16.32 -2.89
C PHE A 430 -31.24 15.81 -4.20
N SER A 431 -31.99 15.89 -5.31
CA SER A 431 -31.52 15.42 -6.61
C SER A 431 -31.68 16.49 -7.67
N GLN A 432 -30.56 16.82 -8.34
CA GLN A 432 -30.54 17.76 -9.44
C GLN A 432 -30.04 17.06 -10.71
N ASN A 433 -30.88 17.07 -11.74
CA ASN A 433 -30.52 16.66 -13.09
C ASN A 433 -30.43 17.87 -14.01
N SER A 434 -29.20 18.26 -14.34
CA SER A 434 -28.88 19.21 -15.40
C SER A 434 -28.44 18.51 -16.69
N GLY A 435 -28.47 17.17 -16.69
CA GLY A 435 -28.20 16.31 -17.85
C GLY A 435 -29.37 16.23 -18.83
N SER A 436 -29.17 15.50 -19.92
CA SER A 436 -30.13 15.39 -21.03
C SER A 436 -31.16 14.26 -20.88
N GLY A 437 -30.97 13.37 -19.90
CA GLY A 437 -31.78 12.17 -19.71
C GLY A 437 -32.93 12.34 -18.73
N VAL A 438 -33.46 11.21 -18.25
CA VAL A 438 -34.56 11.17 -17.28
C VAL A 438 -34.03 11.32 -15.86
N GLN A 439 -34.73 12.11 -15.04
CA GLN A 439 -34.57 12.08 -13.59
C GLN A 439 -35.63 11.16 -12.98
N ARG A 440 -35.19 10.13 -12.26
CA ARG A 440 -36.06 9.18 -11.56
C ARG A 440 -35.72 9.09 -10.09
N ILE A 441 -36.73 9.18 -9.22
CA ILE A 441 -36.61 8.92 -7.79
C ILE A 441 -37.63 7.85 -7.40
N GLU A 442 -37.15 6.71 -6.95
CA GLU A 442 -37.96 5.58 -6.50
C GLU A 442 -37.78 5.37 -4.99
N VAL A 443 -38.85 5.50 -4.21
CA VAL A 443 -38.81 5.27 -2.77
C VAL A 443 -39.66 4.07 -2.41
N HIS A 444 -39.02 2.98 -2.01
CA HIS A 444 -39.67 1.77 -1.49
C HIS A 444 -39.49 1.60 0.02
N GLY A 445 -38.57 2.36 0.63
CA GLY A 445 -38.31 2.41 2.07
C GLY A 445 -38.89 3.65 2.74
N ALA A 446 -38.18 4.18 3.74
CA ALA A 446 -38.54 5.42 4.43
C ALA A 446 -37.54 6.55 4.13
N VAL A 447 -38.05 7.77 3.97
CA VAL A 447 -37.27 9.00 3.84
C VAL A 447 -37.78 9.99 4.87
N ASN A 448 -36.97 10.32 5.87
CA ASN A 448 -37.31 11.19 6.97
C ASN A 448 -36.41 12.43 6.95
N SER A 449 -37.02 13.61 6.91
CA SER A 449 -36.36 14.91 7.10
C SER A 449 -36.89 15.60 8.35
N THR A 450 -36.02 16.33 9.07
CA THR A 450 -36.43 17.03 10.31
C THR A 450 -36.64 18.54 10.13
N SER A 451 -35.96 19.17 9.18
CA SER A 451 -35.96 20.62 8.97
C SER A 451 -36.44 21.04 7.57
N ALA A 452 -36.44 20.13 6.58
CA ALA A 452 -36.76 20.42 5.18
C ALA A 452 -37.66 19.36 4.52
N ASN A 453 -37.75 19.38 3.19
CA ASN A 453 -38.56 18.44 2.40
C ASN A 453 -37.96 17.02 2.41
N GLY A 454 -38.80 15.99 2.45
CA GLY A 454 -38.34 14.60 2.27
C GLY A 454 -37.63 14.41 0.92
N ILE A 455 -38.22 14.96 -0.16
CA ILE A 455 -37.64 14.94 -1.51
C ILE A 455 -37.63 16.34 -2.11
N ASN A 456 -36.47 16.74 -2.65
CA ASN A 456 -36.27 17.96 -3.42
C ASN A 456 -35.64 17.59 -4.77
N ALA A 457 -36.40 17.69 -5.86
CA ALA A 457 -36.00 17.22 -7.18
C ALA A 457 -36.07 18.33 -8.22
N PHE A 458 -34.96 18.56 -8.94
CA PHE A 458 -34.85 19.58 -9.98
C PHE A 458 -34.36 18.96 -11.29
N ASN A 459 -35.26 18.83 -12.27
CA ASN A 459 -34.92 18.45 -13.63
C ASN A 459 -34.84 19.70 -14.51
N ILE A 460 -33.63 20.17 -14.78
CA ILE A 460 -33.39 21.48 -15.43
C ILE A 460 -33.35 21.31 -16.96
N ASN A 461 -32.59 20.33 -17.45
CA ASN A 461 -32.38 20.10 -18.88
C ASN A 461 -32.85 18.71 -19.35
N GLY A 462 -33.27 17.84 -18.43
CA GLY A 462 -33.65 16.47 -18.76
C GLY A 462 -35.04 16.37 -19.36
N THR A 463 -35.36 15.21 -19.94
CA THR A 463 -36.60 14.99 -20.68
C THR A 463 -37.81 14.74 -19.78
N GLU A 464 -37.61 14.18 -18.59
CA GLU A 464 -38.68 13.75 -17.69
C GLU A 464 -38.21 13.77 -16.23
N LEU A 465 -39.13 14.10 -15.33
CA LEU A 465 -38.98 13.91 -13.89
C LEU A 465 -40.06 12.93 -13.41
N ASP A 466 -39.63 11.76 -12.94
CA ASP A 466 -40.45 10.68 -12.44
C ASP A 466 -40.17 10.45 -10.95
N ILE A 467 -41.19 10.53 -10.11
CA ILE A 467 -41.09 10.27 -8.67
C ILE A 467 -42.13 9.21 -8.31
N VAL A 468 -41.64 8.04 -7.91
CA VAL A 468 -42.46 6.87 -7.60
C VAL A 468 -42.29 6.51 -6.12
N THR A 469 -43.40 6.38 -5.42
CA THR A 469 -43.44 5.86 -4.04
C THR A 469 -44.10 4.48 -4.05
N GLY A 470 -43.42 3.50 -3.44
CA GLY A 470 -43.88 2.12 -3.37
C GLY A 470 -44.95 1.91 -2.31
N ALA A 471 -45.69 0.81 -2.40
CA ALA A 471 -46.63 0.43 -1.34
C ALA A 471 -45.91 0.23 0.00
N GLY A 472 -46.29 0.98 1.02
CA GLY A 472 -45.68 0.93 2.35
C GLY A 472 -44.44 1.82 2.54
N SER A 473 -44.04 2.59 1.52
CA SER A 473 -43.02 3.62 1.70
C SER A 473 -43.54 4.78 2.55
N ASN A 474 -42.63 5.48 3.23
CA ASN A 474 -42.94 6.72 3.96
C ASN A 474 -42.00 7.84 3.50
N VAL A 475 -42.54 9.01 3.15
CA VAL A 475 -41.78 10.19 2.69
C VAL A 475 -42.28 11.43 3.42
#